data_AF-A0A9X8D7K5-F1
#
_entry.id   AF-A0A9X8D7K5-F1
#
_cell.length_a   1.000
_cell.length_b   1.000
_cell.length_c   1.000
_cell.angle_alpha   90.00
_cell.angle_beta   90.00
_cell.angle_gamma   90.00
#
_symmetry.space_group_name_H-M   'P 1'
#
loop_
_entity.id
_entity.type
_entity.pdbx_description
1 polymer ?
#
loop_
_entity_poly.entity_id
_entity_poly.type
_entity_poly.pdbx_seq_one_letter_code
_entity_poly.pdbx_strand_id
1 'polypeptide(L)'
;MPELASRGVQCQWIDEALFALVQTSPRDGEDSLSVQKLRRLQSDMKPATRQLYDELAAGYRGSDAYDNGADAYAVVVGRRMDRGLRACAKAWFPEADASRVDDCSAAHLAGMAALNSRKRALPQAAALETAQKAAPVADALARQIVQYFYDYPISAYSDAQSAGRISGGARERCLRGQWHRQP
;
A
#
# COMPACT_ATOMS: atom_id res chain seq x y z
N MET A 1 -16.07 6.04 -1.78
CA MET A 1 -15.03 5.20 -1.14
C MET A 1 -14.85 3.93 -1.95
N PRO A 2 -13.63 3.48 -2.29
CA PRO A 2 -13.41 2.26 -3.07
C PRO A 2 -13.99 1.01 -2.39
N GLU A 3 -14.51 0.04 -3.13
CA GLU A 3 -15.10 -1.18 -2.54
C GLU A 3 -14.03 -2.11 -1.96
N LEU A 4 -14.33 -2.78 -0.84
CA LEU A 4 -13.42 -3.75 -0.22
C LEU A 4 -13.02 -4.86 -1.20
N ALA A 5 -13.96 -5.29 -2.04
CA ALA A 5 -13.76 -6.36 -3.02
C ALA A 5 -12.95 -5.94 -4.26
N SER A 6 -12.67 -4.65 -4.45
CA SER A 6 -11.93 -4.17 -5.63
C SER A 6 -10.50 -4.71 -5.66
N ARG A 7 -9.96 -4.95 -6.86
CA ARG A 7 -8.67 -5.63 -7.04
C ARG A 7 -7.54 -4.85 -6.39
N GLY A 8 -7.54 -3.52 -6.51
CA GLY A 8 -6.49 -2.70 -5.90
C GLY A 8 -6.58 -2.63 -4.37
N VAL A 9 -7.79 -2.68 -3.80
CA VAL A 9 -7.96 -2.76 -2.33
C VAL A 9 -7.45 -4.09 -1.81
N GLN A 10 -7.72 -5.20 -2.50
CA GLN A 10 -7.17 -6.50 -2.16
C GLN A 10 -5.62 -6.52 -2.29
N CYS A 11 -5.04 -5.83 -3.28
CA CYS A 11 -3.59 -5.63 -3.34
C CYS A 11 -3.05 -4.84 -2.14
N GLN A 12 -3.77 -3.81 -1.70
CA GLN A 12 -3.36 -3.02 -0.54
C GLN A 12 -3.41 -3.85 0.76
N TRP A 13 -4.35 -4.78 0.88
CA TRP A 13 -4.42 -5.68 2.03
C TRP A 13 -3.25 -6.65 2.10
N ILE A 14 -2.77 -7.17 0.97
CA ILE A 14 -1.54 -7.97 0.95
C ILE A 14 -0.37 -7.14 1.49
N ASP A 15 -0.21 -5.91 1.00
CA ASP A 15 0.89 -5.02 1.38
C ASP A 15 0.85 -4.66 2.88
N GLU A 16 -0.30 -4.21 3.37
CA GLU A 16 -0.52 -3.89 4.79
C GLU A 16 -0.34 -5.11 5.70
N ALA A 17 -0.76 -6.30 5.26
CA ALA A 17 -0.60 -7.52 6.02
C ALA A 17 0.86 -7.98 6.04
N LEU A 18 1.58 -7.87 4.92
CA LEU A 18 3.01 -8.17 4.87
C LEU A 18 3.82 -7.21 5.73
N PHE A 19 3.41 -5.93 5.79
CA PHE A 19 3.99 -4.92 6.67
C PHE A 19 3.71 -5.23 8.15
N ALA A 20 2.46 -5.52 8.51
CA ALA A 20 2.09 -5.91 9.87
C ALA A 20 2.83 -7.18 10.32
N LEU A 21 3.04 -8.15 9.44
CA LEU A 21 3.79 -9.37 9.71
C LEU A 21 5.26 -9.11 10.09
N VAL A 22 5.89 -8.04 9.58
CA VAL A 22 7.27 -7.68 10.01
C VAL A 22 7.28 -7.22 11.47
N GLN A 23 6.16 -6.66 11.93
CA GLN A 23 6.00 -6.05 13.24
C GLN A 23 5.48 -7.04 14.28
N THR A 24 5.24 -8.29 13.87
CA THR A 24 4.87 -9.37 14.78
C THR A 24 6.10 -10.19 15.14
N SER A 25 6.46 -10.21 16.41
CA SER A 25 7.48 -11.10 16.97
C SER A 25 6.91 -12.50 17.21
N PRO A 26 7.71 -13.58 17.17
CA PRO A 26 7.29 -14.90 17.63
C PRO A 26 6.82 -14.94 19.10
N ARG A 27 7.12 -13.90 19.87
CA ARG A 27 6.72 -13.74 21.27
C ARG A 27 5.40 -12.98 21.44
N ASP A 28 4.87 -12.40 20.36
CA ASP A 28 3.63 -11.63 20.43
C ASP A 28 2.43 -12.55 20.60
N GLY A 29 1.65 -12.30 21.66
CA GLY A 29 0.39 -12.97 21.92
C GLY A 29 -0.76 -12.36 21.11
N GLU A 30 -1.94 -12.97 21.26
CA GLU A 30 -3.18 -12.58 20.58
C GLU A 30 -3.65 -11.15 20.91
N ASP A 31 -3.22 -10.62 22.04
CA ASP A 31 -3.55 -9.26 22.48
C ASP A 31 -2.67 -8.17 21.82
N SER A 32 -1.66 -8.56 21.03
CA SER A 32 -0.81 -7.61 20.30
C SER A 32 -1.60 -6.86 19.23
N LEU A 33 -1.49 -5.53 19.21
CA LEU A 33 -2.12 -4.68 18.20
C LEU A 33 -1.70 -5.05 16.77
N SER A 34 -0.44 -5.48 16.58
CA SER A 34 0.07 -5.94 15.29
C SER A 34 -0.60 -7.25 14.86
N VAL A 35 -0.79 -8.19 15.78
CA VAL A 35 -1.48 -9.46 15.54
C VAL A 35 -2.97 -9.23 15.24
N GLN A 36 -3.65 -8.38 16.01
CA GLN A 36 -5.04 -8.02 15.76
C GLN A 36 -5.22 -7.30 14.42
N LYS A 37 -4.34 -6.35 14.08
CA LYS A 37 -4.34 -5.68 12.77
C LYS A 37 -4.18 -6.70 11.64
N LEU A 38 -3.22 -7.62 11.76
CA LEU A 38 -2.98 -8.66 10.76
C LEU A 38 -4.22 -9.54 10.56
N ARG A 39 -4.84 -10.01 11.64
CA ARG A 39 -6.07 -10.83 11.60
C ARG A 39 -7.23 -10.10 10.93
N ARG A 40 -7.43 -8.82 11.25
CA ARG A 40 -8.49 -8.00 10.64
C ARG A 40 -8.26 -7.80 9.14
N LEU A 41 -7.03 -7.50 8.72
CA LEU A 41 -6.71 -7.39 7.30
C LEU A 41 -6.96 -8.71 6.57
N GLN A 42 -6.57 -9.81 7.19
CA GLN A 42 -6.77 -11.16 6.69
C GLN A 42 -8.24 -11.55 6.56
N SER A 43 -9.13 -11.10 7.46
CA SER A 43 -10.57 -11.37 7.35
C SER A 43 -11.25 -10.58 6.22
N ASP A 44 -10.67 -9.44 5.83
CA ASP A 44 -11.16 -8.62 4.72
C ASP A 44 -10.65 -9.09 3.35
N MET A 45 -9.73 -10.07 3.32
CA MET A 45 -9.19 -10.64 2.09
C MET A 45 -10.17 -11.64 1.48
N LYS A 46 -10.31 -11.57 0.15
CA LYS A 46 -10.92 -12.66 -0.62
C LYS A 46 -10.08 -13.94 -0.48
N PRO A 47 -10.67 -15.14 -0.65
CA PRO A 47 -9.91 -16.39 -0.56
C PRO A 47 -8.65 -16.43 -1.44
N ALA A 48 -8.75 -16.00 -2.70
CA ALA A 48 -7.59 -15.94 -3.61
C ALA A 48 -6.53 -14.92 -3.16
N THR A 49 -6.95 -13.79 -2.57
CA THR A 49 -6.05 -12.79 -1.99
C THR A 49 -5.34 -13.34 -0.77
N ARG A 50 -6.06 -14.08 0.07
CA ARG A 50 -5.51 -14.71 1.25
C ARG A 50 -4.46 -15.76 0.89
N GLN A 51 -4.75 -16.59 -0.11
CA GLN A 51 -3.79 -17.56 -0.63
C GLN A 51 -2.50 -16.88 -1.11
N LEU A 52 -2.61 -15.84 -1.95
CA LEU A 52 -1.46 -15.10 -2.44
C LEU A 52 -0.65 -14.46 -1.30
N TYR A 53 -1.34 -13.92 -0.28
CA TYR A 53 -0.68 -13.43 0.93
C TYR A 53 0.10 -14.55 1.65
N ASP A 54 -0.50 -15.72 1.87
CA ASP A 54 0.15 -16.81 2.60
C ASP A 54 1.39 -17.34 1.85
N GLU A 55 1.33 -17.42 0.52
CA GLU A 55 2.47 -17.76 -0.35
C GLU A 55 3.61 -16.75 -0.21
N LEU A 56 3.28 -15.45 -0.21
CA LEU A 56 4.27 -14.38 -0.01
C LEU A 56 4.84 -14.37 1.41
N ALA A 57 3.99 -14.58 2.41
CA ALA A 57 4.31 -14.54 3.83
C ALA A 57 5.20 -15.70 4.29
N ALA A 58 5.17 -16.85 3.61
CA ALA A 58 5.99 -18.02 3.94
C ALA A 58 7.49 -17.71 4.02
N GLY A 59 7.99 -16.76 3.24
CA GLY A 59 9.39 -16.31 3.28
C GLY A 59 9.74 -15.30 4.39
N TYR A 60 8.76 -14.88 5.19
CA TYR A 60 8.90 -13.81 6.19
C TYR A 60 8.51 -14.19 7.61
N ARG A 61 7.82 -15.33 7.80
CA ARG A 61 7.49 -15.83 9.14
C ARG A 61 8.77 -16.09 9.93
N GLY A 62 8.88 -15.51 11.12
CA GLY A 62 10.04 -15.67 11.99
C GLY A 62 11.26 -14.83 11.60
N SER A 63 11.13 -13.86 10.70
CA SER A 63 12.23 -12.90 10.49
C SER A 63 12.40 -12.01 11.73
N ASP A 64 13.56 -12.08 12.37
CA ASP A 64 14.04 -11.20 13.44
C ASP A 64 14.44 -9.81 12.91
N ALA A 65 14.00 -9.42 11.71
CA ALA A 65 14.35 -8.16 11.06
C ALA A 65 13.97 -6.93 11.89
N TYR A 66 12.91 -7.04 12.71
CA TYR A 66 12.53 -6.00 13.67
C TYR A 66 13.53 -5.91 14.84
N ASP A 67 14.05 -7.05 15.30
CA ASP A 67 15.02 -7.15 16.40
C ASP A 67 16.45 -6.80 15.95
N ASN A 68 16.72 -6.85 14.64
CA ASN A 68 18.04 -6.58 14.01
C ASN A 68 18.26 -5.11 13.59
N GLY A 69 17.42 -4.19 14.05
CA GLY A 69 17.60 -2.74 13.86
C GLY A 69 17.03 -2.17 12.56
N ALA A 70 17.06 -0.83 12.47
CA ALA A 70 16.32 -0.05 11.46
C ALA A 70 16.70 -0.35 10.01
N ASP A 71 17.97 -0.64 9.72
CA ASP A 71 18.44 -0.91 8.36
C ASP A 71 18.02 -2.30 7.86
N ALA A 72 18.08 -3.31 8.74
CA ALA A 72 17.59 -4.66 8.44
C ALA A 72 16.07 -4.64 8.22
N TYR A 73 15.34 -3.89 9.05
CA TYR A 73 13.92 -3.63 8.88
C TYR A 73 13.62 -2.93 7.54
N ALA A 74 14.35 -1.86 7.19
CA ALA A 74 14.15 -1.11 5.94
C ALA A 74 14.40 -1.97 4.68
N VAL A 75 15.45 -2.78 4.66
CA VAL A 75 15.74 -3.71 3.55
C VAL A 75 14.64 -4.75 3.40
N VAL A 76 14.16 -5.30 4.50
CA VAL A 76 13.10 -6.32 4.51
C VAL A 76 11.74 -5.73 4.15
N VAL A 77 11.42 -4.52 4.59
CA VAL A 77 10.19 -3.78 4.24
C VAL A 77 10.19 -3.34 2.78
N GLY A 78 11.30 -2.78 2.28
CA GLY A 78 11.41 -2.33 0.88
C GLY A 78 11.26 -3.48 -0.12
N ARG A 79 11.85 -4.64 0.16
CA ARG A 79 11.67 -5.85 -0.66
C ARG A 79 10.25 -6.42 -0.60
N ARG A 80 9.47 -6.15 0.45
CA ARG A 80 8.08 -6.63 0.61
C ARG A 80 7.10 -5.84 -0.25
N MET A 81 7.17 -4.51 -0.21
CA MET A 81 6.21 -3.65 -0.91
C MET A 81 6.24 -3.88 -2.42
N ASP A 82 7.44 -3.91 -3.00
CA ASP A 82 7.63 -4.14 -4.43
C ASP A 82 7.23 -5.56 -4.83
N ARG A 83 7.57 -6.57 -4.03
CA ARG A 83 7.18 -7.97 -4.28
C ARG A 83 5.67 -8.18 -4.18
N GLY A 84 5.02 -7.59 -3.17
CA GLY A 84 3.57 -7.65 -2.98
C GLY A 84 2.80 -6.96 -4.10
N LEU A 85 3.25 -5.78 -4.52
CA LEU A 85 2.67 -5.08 -5.67
C LEU A 85 2.82 -5.90 -6.95
N ARG A 86 4.03 -6.39 -7.26
CA ARG A 86 4.29 -7.20 -8.48
C ARG A 86 3.50 -8.49 -8.51
N ALA A 87 3.46 -9.22 -7.40
CA ALA A 87 2.69 -10.45 -7.29
C ALA A 87 1.20 -10.19 -7.49
N CYS A 88 0.69 -9.10 -6.91
CA CYS A 88 -0.71 -8.70 -7.09
C CYS A 88 -1.02 -8.28 -8.53
N ALA A 89 -0.16 -7.48 -9.14
CA ALA A 89 -0.28 -7.05 -10.53
C ALA A 89 -0.32 -8.25 -11.48
N LYS A 90 0.60 -9.21 -11.29
CA LYS A 90 0.61 -10.46 -12.06
C LYS A 90 -0.65 -11.29 -11.86
N ALA A 91 -1.18 -11.36 -10.64
CA ALA A 91 -2.34 -12.18 -10.33
C ALA A 91 -3.65 -11.59 -10.87
N TRP A 92 -3.85 -10.28 -10.77
CA TRP A 92 -5.16 -9.66 -11.00
C TRP A 92 -5.18 -8.53 -12.01
N PHE A 93 -4.04 -8.05 -12.50
CA PHE A 93 -3.95 -7.00 -13.51
C PHE A 93 -3.10 -7.49 -14.70
N PRO A 94 -3.54 -8.54 -15.43
CA PRO A 94 -2.82 -9.05 -16.59
C PRO A 94 -2.63 -7.99 -17.70
N GLU A 95 -3.43 -6.92 -17.67
CA GLU A 95 -3.29 -5.76 -18.56
C GLU A 95 -2.07 -4.87 -18.26
N ALA A 96 -1.44 -4.99 -17.08
CA ALA A 96 -0.30 -4.20 -16.64
C ALA A 96 1.02 -4.88 -17.05
N ASP A 97 1.74 -4.27 -18.00
CA ASP A 97 3.10 -4.68 -18.35
C ASP A 97 4.11 -4.33 -17.23
N ALA A 98 5.33 -4.86 -17.34
CA ALA A 98 6.37 -4.67 -16.33
C ALA A 98 6.71 -3.19 -16.09
N SER A 99 6.74 -2.36 -17.13
CA SER A 99 7.00 -0.93 -17.02
C SER A 99 5.91 -0.24 -16.20
N ARG A 100 4.64 -0.58 -16.43
CA ARG A 100 3.53 -0.03 -15.66
C ARG A 100 3.61 -0.44 -14.20
N VAL A 101 4.03 -1.67 -13.91
CA VAL A 101 4.20 -2.12 -12.53
C VAL A 101 5.31 -1.33 -11.83
N ASP A 102 6.42 -1.05 -12.51
CA ASP A 102 7.50 -0.21 -11.99
C ASP A 102 7.04 1.23 -11.71
N ASP A 103 6.33 1.84 -12.66
CA ASP A 103 5.74 3.17 -12.48
C ASP A 103 4.76 3.20 -11.29
N CYS A 104 4.02 2.12 -11.09
CA CYS A 104 3.08 2.00 -9.98
C CYS A 104 3.76 1.81 -8.61
N SER A 105 4.96 1.24 -8.56
CA SER A 105 5.78 1.25 -7.33
C SER A 105 6.13 2.69 -6.94
N ALA A 106 6.58 3.51 -7.89
CA ALA A 106 6.90 4.93 -7.64
C ALA A 106 5.63 5.75 -7.29
N ALA A 107 4.54 5.55 -8.02
CA ALA A 107 3.25 6.19 -7.75
C ALA A 107 2.70 5.84 -6.36
N HIS A 108 2.94 4.62 -5.89
CA HIS A 108 2.54 4.21 -4.54
C HIS A 108 3.27 5.00 -3.45
N LEU A 109 4.58 5.21 -3.57
CA LEU A 109 5.37 6.03 -2.63
C LEU A 109 4.89 7.49 -2.61
N ALA A 110 4.64 8.07 -3.79
CA ALA A 110 4.03 9.40 -3.92
C ALA A 110 2.64 9.45 -3.25
N GLY A 111 1.84 8.40 -3.40
CA GLY A 111 0.53 8.27 -2.74
C GLY A 111 0.62 8.18 -1.22
N MET A 112 1.60 7.46 -0.68
CA MET A 112 1.84 7.39 0.77
C MET A 112 2.24 8.76 1.33
N ALA A 113 3.06 9.53 0.61
CA ALA A 113 3.38 10.91 0.97
C ALA A 113 2.14 11.82 0.97
N ALA A 114 1.28 11.70 -0.05
CA ALA A 114 0.02 12.44 -0.13
C ALA A 114 -0.93 12.09 1.04
N LEU A 115 -1.12 10.80 1.33
CA LEU A 115 -1.92 10.30 2.45
C LEU A 115 -1.40 10.84 3.80
N ASN A 116 -0.09 10.77 4.04
CA ASN A 116 0.50 11.24 5.30
C ASN A 116 0.39 12.75 5.46
N SER A 117 0.55 13.50 4.36
CA SER A 117 0.33 14.95 4.34
C SER A 117 -1.13 15.29 4.65
N ARG A 118 -2.06 14.54 4.07
CA ARG A 118 -3.50 14.70 4.29
C ARG A 118 -3.89 14.44 5.76
N LYS A 119 -3.35 13.38 6.38
CA LYS A 119 -3.54 13.08 7.82
C LYS A 119 -3.05 14.20 8.74
N ARG A 120 -2.03 14.93 8.33
CA ARG A 120 -1.46 16.08 9.05
C ARG A 120 -2.14 17.41 8.71
N ALA A 121 -3.24 17.38 7.95
CA ALA A 121 -3.95 18.57 7.47
C ALA A 121 -3.06 19.56 6.70
N LEU A 122 -2.01 19.08 6.03
CA LEU A 122 -1.15 19.93 5.22
C LEU A 122 -1.88 20.39 3.94
N PRO A 123 -1.55 21.56 3.38
CA PRO A 123 -2.09 22.00 2.10
C PRO A 123 -1.58 21.13 0.94
N GLN A 124 -2.33 21.06 -0.17
CA GLN A 124 -1.98 20.25 -1.35
C GLN A 124 -0.58 20.59 -1.90
N ALA A 125 -0.18 21.85 -1.88
CA ALA A 125 1.14 22.27 -2.38
C ALA A 125 2.29 21.60 -1.59
N ALA A 126 2.18 21.53 -0.26
CA ALA A 126 3.18 20.85 0.57
C ALA A 126 3.15 19.33 0.38
N ALA A 127 1.97 18.76 0.14
CA ALA A 127 1.84 17.34 -0.19
C ALA A 127 2.48 16.99 -1.53
N LEU A 128 2.35 17.87 -2.53
CA LEU A 128 3.00 17.70 -3.84
C LEU A 128 4.52 17.70 -3.72
N GLU A 129 5.09 18.65 -2.97
CA GLU A 129 6.53 18.69 -2.72
C GLU A 129 7.01 17.41 -2.02
N THR A 130 6.26 16.94 -1.02
CA THR A 130 6.58 15.70 -0.29
C THR A 130 6.49 14.48 -1.21
N ALA A 131 5.48 14.41 -2.08
CA ALA A 131 5.29 13.32 -3.03
C ALA A 131 6.41 13.23 -4.07
N GLN A 132 6.86 14.38 -4.60
CA GLN A 132 7.98 14.45 -5.54
C GLN A 132 9.33 14.09 -4.91
N LYS A 133 9.49 14.36 -3.61
CA LYS A 133 10.67 13.91 -2.84
C LYS A 133 10.64 12.41 -2.54
N ALA A 134 9.46 11.83 -2.40
CA ALA A 134 9.30 10.43 -2.02
C ALA A 134 9.61 9.45 -3.17
N ALA A 135 9.39 9.85 -4.42
CA ALA A 135 9.70 9.03 -5.59
C ALA A 135 9.88 9.87 -6.87
N PRO A 136 10.69 9.38 -7.83
CA PRO A 136 10.85 10.03 -9.13
C PRO A 136 9.61 9.80 -10.00
N VAL A 137 8.56 10.59 -9.76
CA VAL A 137 7.33 10.60 -10.57
C VAL A 137 7.21 11.91 -11.33
N ALA A 138 6.66 11.87 -12.56
CA ALA A 138 6.39 13.08 -13.33
C ALA A 138 5.44 14.03 -12.57
N ASP A 139 5.66 15.34 -12.66
CA ASP A 139 4.87 16.36 -11.94
C ASP A 139 3.36 16.23 -12.19
N ALA A 140 2.95 16.00 -13.44
CA ALA A 140 1.55 15.79 -13.80
C ALA A 140 0.93 14.58 -13.09
N LEU A 141 1.68 13.47 -12.97
CA LEU A 141 1.22 12.28 -12.26
C LEU A 141 1.16 12.55 -10.74
N ALA A 142 2.17 13.21 -10.18
CA ALA A 142 2.22 13.58 -8.77
C ALA A 142 1.00 14.44 -8.36
N ARG A 143 0.63 15.42 -9.19
CA ARG A 143 -0.57 16.25 -8.98
C ARG A 143 -1.86 15.43 -8.95
N GLN A 144 -2.02 14.52 -9.91
CA GLN A 144 -3.21 13.65 -9.94
C GLN A 144 -3.30 12.73 -8.71
N ILE A 145 -2.17 12.16 -8.30
CA ILE A 145 -2.11 11.33 -7.09
C ILE A 145 -2.48 12.17 -5.87
N VAL A 146 -1.87 13.34 -5.69
CA VAL A 146 -2.18 14.23 -4.55
C VAL A 146 -3.65 14.62 -4.56
N GLN A 147 -4.19 15.04 -5.70
CA GLN A 147 -5.59 15.43 -5.82
C GLN A 147 -6.51 14.28 -5.40
N TYR A 148 -6.26 13.05 -5.86
CA TYR A 148 -7.04 11.88 -5.48
C TYR A 148 -7.11 11.64 -3.97
N PHE A 149 -6.01 11.83 -3.23
CA PHE A 149 -6.02 11.73 -1.76
C PHE A 149 -6.65 12.96 -1.09
N TYR A 150 -6.72 14.10 -1.75
CA TYR A 150 -7.34 15.30 -1.19
C TYR A 150 -8.85 15.41 -1.47
N ASP A 151 -9.35 14.68 -2.47
CA ASP A 151 -10.79 14.53 -2.76
C ASP A 151 -11.56 13.87 -1.62
N TYR A 152 -10.88 13.12 -0.75
CA TYR A 152 -11.50 12.53 0.45
C TYR A 152 -11.36 13.46 1.67
N PRO A 153 -12.39 13.53 2.54
CA PRO A 153 -12.32 14.29 3.77
C PRO A 153 -11.25 13.73 4.71
N ILE A 154 -10.63 14.57 5.53
CA ILE A 154 -9.58 14.12 6.46
C ILE A 154 -10.08 13.01 7.42
N SER A 155 -11.37 13.02 7.76
CA SER A 155 -12.02 11.99 8.59
C SER A 155 -12.05 10.61 7.95
N ALA A 156 -11.90 10.49 6.62
CA ALA A 156 -11.76 9.19 5.97
C ALA A 156 -10.41 8.51 6.26
N TYR A 157 -9.45 9.23 6.84
CA TYR A 157 -8.12 8.71 7.17
C TYR A 157 -7.91 8.42 8.65
N SER A 158 -8.91 8.67 9.51
CA SER A 158 -8.85 8.31 10.93
C SER A 158 -8.98 6.80 11.16
N ASP A 159 -9.67 6.10 10.26
CA ASP A 159 -9.82 4.65 10.25
C ASP A 159 -8.83 4.01 9.25
N ALA A 160 -8.11 2.98 9.71
CA ALA A 160 -7.12 2.28 8.91
C ALA A 160 -7.73 1.52 7.72
N GLN A 161 -8.93 0.96 7.88
CA GLN A 161 -9.62 0.28 6.78
C GLN A 161 -10.00 1.27 5.67
N SER A 162 -10.50 2.44 6.03
CA SER A 162 -10.89 3.49 5.09
C SER A 162 -9.67 4.09 4.37
N ALA A 163 -8.60 4.39 5.11
CA ALA A 163 -7.33 4.83 4.53
C ALA A 163 -6.77 3.80 3.54
N GLY A 164 -6.77 2.52 3.91
CA GLY A 164 -6.31 1.43 3.06
C GLY A 164 -7.18 1.22 1.82
N ARG A 165 -8.51 1.39 1.93
CA ARG A 165 -9.40 1.39 0.76
C ARG A 165 -9.04 2.49 -0.22
N ILE A 166 -8.75 3.70 0.26
CA ILE A 166 -8.35 4.82 -0.60
C ILE A 166 -7.03 4.53 -1.31
N SER A 167 -6.01 4.08 -0.56
CA SER A 167 -4.71 3.68 -1.14
C SER A 167 -4.85 2.54 -2.16
N GLY A 168 -5.71 1.56 -1.88
CA GLY A 168 -6.03 0.48 -2.81
C GLY A 168 -6.71 0.98 -4.09
N GLY A 169 -7.61 1.95 -3.98
CA GLY A 169 -8.21 2.59 -5.15
C GLY A 169 -7.21 3.37 -6.01
N ALA A 170 -6.22 4.04 -5.39
CA ALA A 170 -5.12 4.69 -6.10
C ALA A 170 -4.27 3.65 -6.85
N ARG A 171 -3.98 2.53 -6.20
CA ARG A 171 -3.24 1.40 -6.79
C ARG A 171 -3.99 0.78 -7.97
N GLU A 172 -5.31 0.57 -7.85
CA GLU A 172 -6.12 0.07 -8.96
C GLU A 172 -6.08 1.01 -10.17
N ARG A 173 -6.24 2.32 -9.94
CA ARG A 173 -6.14 3.33 -11.01
C ARG A 173 -4.79 3.24 -11.72
N CYS A 174 -3.71 3.07 -10.96
CA CYS A 174 -2.38 2.94 -11.53
C CYS A 174 -2.25 1.72 -12.43
N LEU A 175 -2.55 0.53 -11.89
CA LEU A 175 -2.37 -0.74 -12.60
C LEU A 175 -3.28 -0.83 -13.84
N ARG A 176 -4.42 -0.14 -13.84
CA ARG A 176 -5.32 -0.03 -15.00
C ARG A 176 -4.93 1.06 -16.00
N GLY A 177 -3.85 1.81 -15.76
CA GLY A 177 -3.40 2.92 -16.62
C GLY A 177 -4.36 4.13 -16.61
N GLN A 178 -5.11 4.32 -15.53
CA GLN A 178 -6.16 5.35 -15.44
C GLN A 178 -5.65 6.72 -14.98
N TRP A 179 -4.41 6.83 -14.49
CA TRP A 179 -3.77 8.14 -14.24
C TRP A 179 -3.42 8.90 -15.53
N HIS A 180 -3.61 8.28 -16.70
CA HIS A 180 -3.37 8.92 -18.00
C HIS A 180 -4.68 9.16 -18.78
N ARG A 181 -5.83 8.82 -18.19
CA ARG A 181 -7.15 9.04 -18.80
C ARG A 181 -7.92 10.05 -17.97
N GLN A 182 -7.74 11.32 -18.27
CA GLN A 182 -8.81 12.31 -18.19
C GLN A 182 -8.93 13.00 -19.57
N PRO A 183 -10.14 13.42 -19.97
CA PRO A 183 -10.48 13.82 -21.34
C PRO A 183 -9.58 14.91 -21.93
#